data_AF-A0A845C493-F1
#
_entry.id   AF-A0A845C493-F1
#
_cell.length_a   1.000
_cell.length_b   1.000
_cell.length_c   1.000
_cell.angle_alpha   90.00
_cell.angle_beta   90.00
_cell.angle_gamma   90.00
#
_symmetry.space_group_name_H-M   'P 1'
#
loop_
_entity.id
_entity.type
_entity.pdbx_description
1 polymer ?
#
loop_
_entity_poly.entity_id
_entity_poly.type
_entity_poly.pdbx_seq_one_letter_code
_entity_poly.pdbx_strand_id
1 'polypeptide(L)' 'MGATHVTVTIRNPADTDRTWEDLFLVDTGATDSLVPRPHLEAIGLEPRGRRVYELADGSELVLDVTVAEIEFMGE' A
#
# COMPACT_ATOMS: atom_id res chain seq x y z
N MET A 1 18.75 -1.71 -15.85
CA MET A 1 18.84 -1.83 -14.38
C MET A 1 17.57 -2.54 -13.92
N GLY A 2 17.67 -3.47 -12.97
CA GLY A 2 16.54 -4.30 -12.53
C GLY A 2 15.57 -3.56 -11.61
N ALA A 3 14.44 -4.21 -11.30
CA ALA A 3 13.46 -3.72 -10.33
C ALA A 3 14.03 -3.79 -8.90
N THR A 4 14.11 -2.64 -8.22
CA THR A 4 14.53 -2.57 -6.81
C THR A 4 13.36 -2.95 -5.91
N HIS A 5 13.60 -3.84 -4.96
CA HIS A 5 12.61 -4.20 -3.94
C HIS A 5 13.17 -3.90 -2.55
N VAL A 6 12.31 -3.45 -1.64
CA VAL A 6 12.65 -3.18 -0.24
C VAL A 6 11.62 -3.85 0.67
N THR A 7 12.06 -4.29 1.85
CA THR A 7 11.16 -4.78 2.90
C THR A 7 10.39 -3.61 3.47
N VAL A 8 9.06 -3.75 3.53
CA VAL A 8 8.16 -2.73 4.07
C VAL A 8 7.23 -3.38 5.07
N THR A 9 7.11 -2.78 6.25
CA THR A 9 6.09 -3.14 7.22
C THR A 9 4.93 -2.15 7.14
N ILE A 10 3.73 -2.67 6.93
CA ILE A 10 2.46 -1.93 6.99
C ILE A 10 1.84 -2.18 8.37
N ARG A 11 1.54 -1.12 9.12
CA ARG A 11 0.93 -1.23 10.46
C ARG A 11 -0.42 -0.55 10.52
N ASN A 12 -1.33 -1.15 11.29
CA ASN A 12 -2.57 -0.51 11.64
C ASN A 12 -2.31 0.64 12.65
N PRO A 13 -2.60 1.91 12.31
CA PRO A 13 -2.31 3.03 13.19
C PRO A 13 -3.22 3.07 14.44
N ALA A 14 -4.31 2.29 14.45
CA ALA A 14 -5.16 2.12 15.63
C ALA A 14 -4.67 1.01 16.57
N ASP A 15 -3.82 0.10 16.09
CA ASP A 15 -3.29 -1.04 16.83
C ASP A 15 -1.96 -1.50 16.19
N THR A 16 -0.84 -1.02 16.71
CA THR A 16 0.49 -1.22 16.13
C THR A 16 0.99 -2.66 16.19
N ASP A 17 0.34 -3.53 16.98
CA ASP A 17 0.67 -4.96 17.02
C ASP A 17 0.10 -5.70 15.78
N ARG A 18 -0.80 -5.07 15.03
CA ARG A 18 -1.37 -5.62 13.80
C ARG A 18 -0.57 -5.13 12.59
N THR A 19 0.38 -5.96 12.18
CA THR A 19 1.33 -5.64 11.12
C THR A 19 1.36 -6.69 10.02
N TRP A 20 1.78 -6.26 8.83
CA TRP A 20 2.08 -7.13 7.71
C TRP A 20 3.35 -6.63 7.03
N GLU A 21 4.30 -7.54 6.82
CA GLU A 21 5.60 -7.25 6.21
C GLU A 21 5.75 -8.06 4.92
N ASP A 22 6.22 -7.41 3.85
CA ASP A 22 6.58 -8.07 2.60
C ASP A 22 7.60 -7.24 1.79
N LEU A 23 8.05 -7.78 0.66
CA LEU A 23 8.88 -7.10 -0.32
C LEU A 23 8.01 -6.25 -1.28
N PHE A 24 8.30 -4.96 -1.34
CA PHE A 24 7.62 -4.02 -2.21
C PHE A 24 8.54 -3.55 -3.33
N LEU A 25 7.96 -3.34 -4.52
CA LEU A 25 8.63 -2.69 -5.63
C LEU A 25 8.80 -1.19 -5.33
N VAL A 26 10.02 -0.68 -5.48
CA VAL A 26 10.27 0.77 -5.52
C VAL A 26 9.86 1.30 -6.90
N ASP A 27 8.69 1.93 -6.96
CA ASP A 27 8.12 2.48 -8.19
C ASP A 27 7.98 4.01 -8.11
N THR A 28 8.90 4.73 -8.75
CA THR A 28 8.87 6.20 -8.81
C THR A 28 7.72 6.76 -9.65
N GLY A 29 7.01 5.93 -10.41
CA GLY A 29 5.84 6.30 -11.18
C GLY A 29 4.53 6.23 -10.39
N ALA A 30 4.52 5.58 -9.23
CA ALA A 30 3.33 5.44 -8.39
C ALA A 30 3.18 6.63 -7.43
N THR A 31 1.97 7.20 -7.37
CA THR A 31 1.66 8.31 -6.44
C THR A 31 1.26 7.82 -5.05
N ASP A 32 0.69 6.62 -4.96
CA ASP A 32 0.26 5.98 -3.72
C ASP A 32 0.91 4.59 -3.61
N SER A 33 1.09 4.09 -2.39
CA SER A 33 1.54 2.71 -2.16
C SER A 33 0.38 1.73 -2.36
N LEU A 34 0.61 0.69 -3.16
CA LEU A 34 -0.38 -0.33 -3.45
C LEU A 34 -0.11 -1.60 -2.63
N VAL A 35 -1.11 -2.05 -1.89
CA VAL A 35 -1.07 -3.29 -1.12
C VAL A 35 -2.27 -4.15 -1.52
N PRO A 36 -2.10 -5.47 -1.71
CA PRO A 36 -3.26 -6.34 -1.95
C PRO A 36 -4.24 -6.26 -0.77
N ARG A 37 -5.51 -5.98 -1.09
CA ARG A 37 -6.60 -5.84 -0.12
C ARG A 37 -6.62 -6.92 0.97
N PRO A 38 -6.47 -8.23 0.68
CA PRO A 38 -6.55 -9.26 1.71
C PRO A 38 -5.52 -9.08 2.84
N HIS A 39 -4.35 -8.51 2.55
CA HIS A 39 -3.32 -8.25 3.56
C HIS A 39 -3.67 -7.07 4.46
N LEU A 40 -4.25 -6.02 3.88
CA LEU A 40 -4.77 -4.87 4.64
C LEU A 40 -5.92 -5.29 5.57
N GLU A 41 -6.86 -6.08 5.05
CA GLU A 41 -7.99 -6.58 5.82
C GLU A 41 -7.56 -7.51 6.98
N ALA A 42 -6.53 -8.35 6.77
CA ALA A 42 -5.97 -9.22 7.80
C ALA A 42 -5.44 -8.42 9.02
N ILE A 43 -4.83 -7.25 8.78
CA ILE A 43 -4.36 -6.34 9.83
C ILE A 43 -5.43 -5.33 10.29
N GLY A 44 -6.67 -5.48 9.82
CA GLY A 44 -7.82 -4.71 10.27
C GLY A 44 -7.91 -3.31 9.68
N LEU A 45 -7.26 -3.10 8.54
CA LEU A 45 -7.43 -1.88 7.76
C LEU A 45 -8.58 -2.05 6.78
N GLU A 46 -9.66 -1.31 7.04
CA GLU A 46 -10.82 -1.25 6.16
C GLU A 46 -10.72 -0.05 5.20
N PRO A 47 -11.37 -0.11 4.02
CA PRO A 47 -11.53 1.05 3.15
C PRO A 47 -12.12 2.26 3.88
N ARG A 48 -11.44 3.41 3.78
CA ARG A 48 -11.88 4.70 4.34
C ARG A 48 -12.33 5.70 3.28
N GLY A 49 -12.09 5.40 2.02
CA GLY A 49 -12.49 6.24 0.89
C GLY A 49 -12.24 5.56 -0.43
N ARG A 50 -12.49 6.31 -1.52
CA ARG A 50 -12.21 5.90 -2.89
C ARG A 50 -11.42 6.97 -3.61
N ARG A 51 -10.51 6.54 -4.47
CA ARG A 51 -9.71 7.42 -5.32
C ARG A 51 -9.79 6.95 -6.77
N VAL A 52 -9.92 7.91 -7.67
CA VAL A 52 -9.96 7.68 -9.12
C VAL A 52 -8.56 7.93 -9.66
N TYR A 53 -8.06 7.00 -10.46
CA TYR A 53 -6.79 7.06 -11.15
C TYR A 53 -7.04 7.02 -12.65
N GLU A 54 -6.41 7.93 -13.39
CA GLU A 54 -6.34 7.83 -14.84
C GLU A 54 -5.12 6.98 -15.22
N LEU A 55 -5.35 5.92 -15.99
CA LEU A 55 -4.29 5.02 -16.46
C LEU A 55 -3.66 5.58 -17.75
N ALA A 56 -2.52 5.02 -18.15
CA ALA A 56 -1.77 5.49 -19.33
C ALA A 56 -2.55 5.39 -20.65
N ASP A 57 -3.59 4.57 -20.71
CA ASP A 57 -4.50 4.45 -21.86
C ASP A 57 -5.71 5.41 -21.79
N GLY A 58 -5.75 6.28 -20.77
CA GLY A 58 -6.83 7.24 -20.53
C GLY A 58 -8.06 6.66 -19.83
N SER A 59 -8.04 5.37 -19.47
CA SER A 59 -9.14 4.77 -18.70
C SER A 59 -9.10 5.15 -17.23
N GLU A 60 -10.26 5.19 -16.59
CA GLU A 60 -10.36 5.45 -15.15
C GLU A 60 -10.41 4.15 -14.35
N LEU A 61 -9.63 4.09 -13.27
CA LEU A 61 -9.62 3.02 -12.28
C LEU A 61 -10.00 3.60 -10.91
N VAL A 62 -11.03 3.05 -10.29
CA VAL A 62 -11.43 3.42 -8.93
C VAL A 62 -10.87 2.40 -7.94
N LEU A 63 -10.06 2.86 -6.99
CA LEU A 63 -9.51 2.04 -5.92
C LEU A 63 -10.01 2.50 -4.56
N ASP A 64 -10.26 1.53 -3.68
CA ASP A 64 -10.49 1.81 -2.26
C ASP A 64 -9.15 2.21 -1.60
N VAL A 65 -9.20 3.20 -0.71
CA VAL A 65 -8.01 3.73 0.00
C VAL A 65 -8.21 3.68 1.50
N THR A 66 -7.12 3.51 2.24
CA THR A 66 -7.08 3.57 3.71
C THR A 66 -5.79 4.23 4.18
N VAL A 67 -5.63 4.40 5.49
CA VAL A 67 -4.44 5.00 6.09
C VAL A 67 -3.73 3.95 6.92
N ALA A 68 -2.42 3.81 6.68
CA ALA A 68 -1.53 2.92 7.42
C ALA A 68 -0.25 3.67 7.83
N GLU A 69 0.42 3.18 8.87
CA GLU A 69 1.82 3.51 9.09
C GLU A 69 2.68 2.60 8.20
N ILE A 70 3.71 3.17 7.58
CA ILE A 70 4.63 2.47 6.67
C ILE A 70 6.04 2.63 7.23
N GLU A 71 6.70 1.53 7.51
CA GLU A 71 8.10 1.46 7.93
C GLU A 71 8.93 0.79 6.83
N PHE A 72 10.08 1.38 6.50
CA PHE A 72 10.95 0.87 5.45
C PHE A 72 12.19 0.26 6.10
N MET A 73 12.47 -1.02 5.82
CA MET A 73 13.70 -1.69 6.27
C MET A 73 13.97 -1.62 7.78
N GLY A 74 12.94 -1.46 8.62
CA GLY A 74 13.09 -1.32 10.08
C GLY A 74 13.35 0.11 10.57
N GLU A 75 13.24 1.12 9.70
CA GLU A 75 13.49 2.55 9.98
C GLU A 75 12.23 3.42 10.02
#